data_AF-A0A7W9BL20-F1
#
_entry.id   AF-A0A7W9BL20-F1
#
_cell.length_a   1.000
_cell.length_b   1.000
_cell.length_c   1.000
_cell.angle_alpha   90.00
_cell.angle_beta   90.00
_cell.angle_gamma   90.00
#
_symmetry.space_group_name_H-M   'P 1'
#
loop_
_entity.id
_entity.type
_entity.pdbx_description
1 polymer ?
#
loop_
_entity_poly.entity_id
_entity_poly.type
_entity_poly.pdbx_seq_one_letter_code
_entity_poly.pdbx_strand_id
1 'polypeptide(L)'
;MVLDSSIGSETLDHSDVIYHYTTLEGLIGIVQSRSIRLSHIRALNDPREDVAGRRLVDGLLDGLGYLPGSKEAKALALMKQAYASIASDIVFFGASYSSQRDSLAQWLEYGGRGTGVCIGFRRNALTSHDGDHELVQIAYTQTEFLTAVQKIYSDFHSKLMKYDESELSTKYTENVDSISDRQEEMFADCFGFTRDILKQAGSFKDSSWQHENETRQIAFTYSFGKGENSTLKIPESLEKACSGKVQYRASQNTIIPYISAEFQPDVYDGDDEDVIALGEIYRAIESVTIGHKCNANIEIVSAMLNASKFRSFIVKKSACEFV
;
A
#
# COMPACT_ATOMS: atom_id res chain seq x y z
N MET A 1 -34.72 17.93 -33.50
CA MET A 1 -34.61 16.68 -34.28
C MET A 1 -33.51 15.88 -33.62
N VAL A 2 -33.91 14.85 -32.89
CA VAL A 2 -33.08 13.94 -32.12
C VAL A 2 -32.45 12.95 -33.09
N LEU A 3 -31.12 12.79 -33.06
CA LEU A 3 -30.38 11.65 -33.61
C LEU A 3 -29.23 11.41 -32.62
N ASP A 4 -29.49 10.63 -31.59
CA ASP A 4 -29.26 9.18 -31.51
C ASP A 4 -27.85 8.89 -30.99
N SER A 5 -27.83 8.63 -29.69
CA SER A 5 -26.71 8.20 -28.87
C SER A 5 -26.83 6.70 -28.68
N SER A 6 -26.05 5.90 -29.41
CA SER A 6 -25.52 4.65 -28.89
C SER A 6 -24.49 4.00 -29.83
N ILE A 7 -23.59 3.26 -29.17
CA ILE A 7 -22.72 2.17 -29.65
C ILE A 7 -21.31 2.58 -30.10
N GLY A 8 -20.34 2.21 -29.26
CA GLY A 8 -18.94 2.17 -29.64
C GLY A 8 -17.97 1.76 -28.53
N SER A 9 -18.21 0.63 -27.84
CA SER A 9 -17.15 -0.22 -27.26
C SER A 9 -16.10 0.51 -26.38
N GLU A 10 -16.43 0.78 -25.11
CA GLU A 10 -15.36 0.92 -24.12
C GLU A 10 -14.71 -0.46 -23.91
N THR A 11 -13.47 -0.51 -24.34
CA THR A 11 -12.56 -1.65 -24.26
C THR A 11 -12.40 -2.08 -22.81
N LEU A 12 -12.63 -3.37 -22.53
CA LEU A 12 -12.14 -4.02 -21.31
C LEU A 12 -10.62 -3.82 -21.26
N ASP A 13 -10.18 -2.89 -20.41
CA ASP A 13 -8.79 -2.52 -20.24
C ASP A 13 -8.00 -3.71 -19.64
N HIS A 14 -6.80 -3.95 -20.16
CA HIS A 14 -5.93 -5.04 -19.72
C HIS A 14 -5.22 -4.75 -18.37
N SER A 15 -5.71 -3.79 -17.57
CA SER A 15 -5.02 -3.22 -16.39
C SER A 15 -5.55 -3.64 -15.00
N ASP A 16 -6.52 -4.57 -14.94
CA ASP A 16 -7.21 -4.94 -13.68
C ASP A 16 -6.51 -6.00 -12.82
N VAL A 17 -5.41 -6.61 -13.27
CA VAL A 17 -4.74 -7.71 -12.56
C VAL A 17 -3.27 -7.42 -12.30
N ILE A 18 -2.82 -7.62 -11.05
CA ILE A 18 -1.41 -7.55 -10.63
C ILE A 18 -0.94 -8.87 -10.03
N TYR A 19 0.34 -9.17 -10.18
CA TYR A 19 0.88 -10.51 -9.96
C TYR A 19 1.79 -10.59 -8.74
N HIS A 20 1.54 -11.55 -7.86
CA HIS A 20 2.40 -11.84 -6.71
C HIS A 20 3.09 -13.19 -6.89
N TYR A 21 4.41 -13.20 -6.87
CA TYR A 21 5.20 -14.43 -6.93
C TYR A 21 5.54 -14.87 -5.52
N THR A 22 5.31 -16.15 -5.22
CA THR A 22 5.52 -16.70 -3.88
C THR A 22 5.71 -18.22 -3.92
N THR A 23 5.97 -18.82 -2.76
CA THR A 23 6.08 -20.28 -2.64
C THR A 23 4.70 -20.95 -2.55
N LEU A 24 4.64 -22.28 -2.62
CA LEU A 24 3.39 -23.01 -2.38
C LEU A 24 2.86 -22.79 -0.95
N GLU A 25 3.75 -22.73 0.04
CA GLU A 25 3.40 -22.41 1.41
C GLU A 25 2.82 -20.99 1.51
N GLY A 26 3.37 -20.05 0.75
CA GLY A 26 2.83 -18.69 0.60
C GLY A 26 1.40 -18.71 0.05
N LEU A 27 1.15 -19.43 -1.05
CA LEU A 27 -0.19 -19.61 -1.62
C LEU A 27 -1.16 -20.21 -0.60
N ILE A 28 -0.77 -21.31 0.08
CA ILE A 28 -1.62 -21.97 1.07
C ILE A 28 -1.96 -21.00 2.20
N GLY A 29 -0.98 -20.24 2.71
CA GLY A 29 -1.19 -19.25 3.75
C GLY A 29 -2.17 -18.14 3.33
N ILE A 30 -2.04 -17.63 2.11
CA ILE A 30 -2.96 -16.62 1.55
C ILE A 30 -4.38 -17.18 1.44
N VAL A 31 -4.52 -18.41 0.93
CA VAL A 31 -5.83 -19.04 0.70
C VAL A 31 -6.52 -19.42 2.01
N GLN A 32 -5.78 -19.86 3.02
CA GLN A 32 -6.33 -20.22 4.34
C GLN A 32 -6.70 -19.00 5.17
N SER A 33 -5.86 -17.96 5.16
CA SER A 33 -6.12 -16.72 5.90
C SER A 33 -7.02 -15.73 5.16
N ARG A 34 -7.22 -15.93 3.85
CA ARG A 34 -7.92 -14.99 2.95
C ARG A 34 -7.36 -13.58 3.05
N SER A 35 -6.03 -13.47 3.17
CA SER A 35 -5.35 -12.21 3.36
C SER A 35 -3.97 -12.21 2.72
N ILE A 36 -3.45 -11.02 2.44
CA ILE A 36 -2.04 -10.80 2.10
C ILE A 36 -1.31 -10.25 3.33
N ARG A 37 -0.11 -10.76 3.59
CA ARG A 37 0.77 -10.21 4.63
C ARG A 37 1.54 -9.02 4.09
N LEU A 38 1.20 -7.83 4.56
CA LEU A 38 2.00 -6.62 4.37
C LEU A 38 3.14 -6.67 5.37
N SER A 39 4.35 -7.03 4.93
CA SER A 39 5.52 -7.13 5.81
C SER A 39 6.10 -5.76 6.10
N HIS A 40 6.73 -5.57 7.26
CA HIS A 40 7.43 -4.33 7.58
C HIS A 40 8.38 -3.94 6.43
N ILE A 41 8.36 -2.68 5.99
CA ILE A 41 9.05 -2.24 4.75
C ILE A 41 10.57 -2.54 4.75
N ARG A 42 11.21 -2.46 5.92
CA ARG A 42 12.64 -2.83 6.10
C ARG A 42 12.95 -4.33 5.95
N ALA A 43 11.93 -5.18 5.81
CA ALA A 43 12.10 -6.60 5.54
C ALA A 43 11.95 -6.93 4.04
N LEU A 44 11.75 -5.92 3.17
CA LEU A 44 11.71 -6.09 1.73
C LEU A 44 13.12 -6.29 1.16
N ASN A 45 13.18 -6.69 -0.12
CA ASN A 45 14.40 -7.11 -0.81
C ASN A 45 15.45 -6.01 -0.96
N ASP A 46 15.05 -4.74 -1.08
CA ASP A 46 15.98 -3.62 -1.14
C ASP A 46 16.10 -2.93 0.23
N PRO A 47 17.20 -3.13 0.97
CA PRO A 47 17.39 -2.55 2.30
C PRO A 47 17.57 -1.02 2.27
N ARG A 48 17.69 -0.40 1.09
CA ARG A 48 17.89 1.04 0.93
C ARG A 48 16.59 1.82 0.91
N GLU A 49 15.46 1.21 0.56
CA GLU A 49 14.21 1.91 0.18
C GLU A 49 13.76 2.96 1.21
N ASP A 50 13.56 2.54 2.47
CA ASP A 50 13.07 3.43 3.54
C ASP A 50 14.02 4.60 3.80
N VAL A 51 15.33 4.34 3.83
CA VAL A 51 16.33 5.39 4.10
C VAL A 51 16.49 6.32 2.90
N ALA A 52 16.51 5.77 1.68
CA ALA A 52 16.67 6.55 0.47
C ALA A 52 15.46 7.45 0.21
N GLY A 53 14.24 6.91 0.33
CA GLY A 53 13.02 7.69 0.20
C GLY A 53 12.92 8.82 1.23
N ARG A 54 13.24 8.54 2.50
CA ARG A 54 13.23 9.58 3.55
C ARG A 54 14.23 10.69 3.28
N ARG A 55 15.46 10.35 2.85
CA ARG A 55 16.46 11.36 2.46
C ARG A 55 15.99 12.26 1.32
N LEU A 56 15.24 11.72 0.35
CA LEU A 56 14.67 12.53 -0.73
C LEU A 56 13.58 13.48 -0.20
N VAL A 57 12.74 13.02 0.75
CA VAL A 57 11.76 13.88 1.42
C VAL A 57 12.45 14.98 2.23
N ASP A 58 13.45 14.63 3.04
CA ASP A 58 14.20 15.59 3.86
C ASP A 58 14.85 16.66 2.97
N GLY A 59 15.55 16.24 1.92
CA GLY A 59 16.18 17.16 0.97
C GLY A 59 15.19 18.04 0.23
N LEU A 60 13.99 17.54 -0.09
CA LEU A 60 12.93 18.35 -0.66
C LEU A 60 12.44 19.39 0.34
N LEU A 61 12.09 18.97 1.57
CA LEU A 61 11.61 19.88 2.60
C LEU A 61 12.64 20.98 2.86
N ASP A 62 13.92 20.63 2.98
CA ASP A 62 15.01 21.60 3.16
C ASP A 62 15.18 22.55 1.98
N GLY A 63 14.98 22.08 0.76
CA GLY A 63 15.05 22.88 -0.47
C GLY A 63 13.85 23.82 -0.67
N LEU A 64 12.72 23.58 -0.01
CA LEU A 64 11.56 24.47 -0.06
C LEU A 64 11.81 25.73 0.77
N GLY A 65 11.54 26.89 0.16
CA GLY A 65 11.70 28.19 0.79
C GLY A 65 10.73 29.23 0.25
N TYR A 66 10.30 30.14 1.13
CA TYR A 66 9.42 31.27 0.84
C TYR A 66 10.02 32.55 1.41
N LEU A 67 9.47 33.70 1.01
CA LEU A 67 9.87 34.98 1.59
C LEU A 67 9.66 34.96 3.11
N PRO A 68 10.66 35.33 3.92
CA PRO A 68 10.53 35.31 5.38
C PRO A 68 9.32 36.12 5.86
N GLY A 69 8.53 35.52 6.75
CA GLY A 69 7.32 36.14 7.30
C GLY A 69 6.08 36.02 6.42
N SER A 70 6.17 35.50 5.18
CA SER A 70 4.98 35.25 4.37
C SER A 70 4.09 34.16 4.97
N LYS A 71 2.81 34.14 4.59
CA LYS A 71 1.85 33.11 4.98
C LYS A 71 2.35 31.71 4.60
N GLU A 72 2.94 31.58 3.42
CA GLU A 72 3.50 30.34 2.88
C GLU A 72 4.74 29.88 3.67
N ALA A 73 5.59 30.82 4.11
CA ALA A 73 6.73 30.50 4.96
C ALA A 73 6.27 29.92 6.32
N LYS A 74 5.19 30.46 6.90
CA LYS A 74 4.59 29.97 8.14
C LYS A 74 3.94 28.60 7.94
N ALA A 75 3.17 28.43 6.87
CA ALA A 75 2.61 27.14 6.48
C ALA A 75 3.71 26.08 6.34
N LEU A 76 4.79 26.38 5.61
CA LEU A 76 5.93 25.48 5.44
C LEU A 76 6.61 25.13 6.77
N ALA A 77 6.82 26.12 7.64
CA ALA A 77 7.42 25.90 8.95
C ALA A 77 6.57 24.94 9.80
N LEU A 78 5.24 25.10 9.78
CA LEU A 78 4.31 24.21 10.45
C LEU A 78 4.38 22.78 9.88
N MET A 79 4.46 22.61 8.55
CA MET A 79 4.61 21.26 7.95
C MET A 79 5.91 20.60 8.39
N LYS A 80 7.03 21.34 8.35
CA LYS A 80 8.35 20.82 8.76
C LYS A 80 8.32 20.41 10.22
N GLN A 81 7.67 21.21 11.07
CA GLN A 81 7.52 20.90 12.48
C GLN A 81 6.69 19.63 12.70
N ALA A 82 5.54 19.50 12.02
CA ALA A 82 4.70 18.31 12.10
C ALA A 82 5.48 17.07 11.62
N TYR A 83 6.11 17.15 10.44
CA TYR A 83 6.95 16.09 9.90
C TYR A 83 8.01 15.63 10.90
N ALA A 84 8.80 16.56 11.45
CA ALA A 84 9.84 16.25 12.42
C ALA A 84 9.30 15.63 13.72
N SER A 85 8.06 15.93 14.09
CA SER A 85 7.45 15.45 15.35
C SER A 85 6.98 14.00 15.27
N ILE A 86 6.54 13.52 14.09
CA ILE A 86 5.89 12.20 13.96
C ILE A 86 6.54 11.27 12.93
N ALA A 87 7.43 11.77 12.07
CA ALA A 87 7.97 10.96 10.97
C ALA A 87 8.71 9.71 11.43
N SER A 88 9.32 9.76 12.62
CA SER A 88 10.01 8.61 13.22
C SER A 88 9.07 7.53 13.76
N ASP A 89 7.81 7.88 14.02
CA ASP A 89 6.79 7.04 14.64
C ASP A 89 5.89 6.36 13.62
N ILE A 90 5.83 6.89 12.41
CA ILE A 90 5.11 6.29 11.29
C ILE A 90 5.97 5.18 10.67
N VAL A 91 5.43 3.98 10.71
CA VAL A 91 6.03 2.77 10.15
C VAL A 91 5.16 2.23 9.03
N PHE A 92 5.79 1.84 7.92
CA PHE A 92 5.11 1.28 6.77
C PHE A 92 5.28 -0.23 6.66
N PHE A 93 4.23 -0.85 6.15
CA PHE A 93 4.15 -2.25 5.82
C PHE A 93 3.75 -2.37 4.36
N GLY A 94 4.27 -3.38 3.66
CA GLY A 94 3.86 -3.59 2.28
C GLY A 94 3.98 -5.01 1.77
N ALA A 95 3.25 -5.24 0.68
CA ALA A 95 3.38 -6.40 -0.18
C ALA A 95 3.62 -5.93 -1.62
N SER A 96 4.53 -6.61 -2.30
CA SER A 96 4.97 -6.28 -3.64
C SER A 96 4.27 -7.13 -4.69
N TYR A 97 3.87 -6.48 -5.77
CA TYR A 97 3.23 -7.09 -6.93
C TYR A 97 3.92 -6.59 -8.19
N SER A 98 3.96 -7.40 -9.23
CA SER A 98 4.46 -7.02 -10.55
C SER A 98 3.29 -6.88 -11.53
N SER A 99 3.41 -6.00 -12.51
CA SER A 99 2.53 -6.03 -13.70
C SER A 99 2.86 -7.21 -14.64
N GLN A 100 4.00 -7.86 -14.46
CA GLN A 100 4.48 -8.91 -15.35
C GLN A 100 4.02 -10.31 -14.89
N ARG A 101 3.14 -10.91 -15.68
CA ARG A 101 2.81 -12.33 -15.56
C ARG A 101 3.89 -13.22 -16.17
N ASP A 102 4.16 -14.34 -15.54
CA ASP A 102 5.02 -15.42 -16.04
C ASP A 102 6.43 -14.96 -16.48
N SER A 103 7.04 -14.05 -15.71
CA SER A 103 8.33 -13.42 -16.01
C SER A 103 9.51 -14.22 -15.46
N LEU A 104 10.52 -14.47 -16.28
CA LEU A 104 11.73 -15.21 -15.90
C LEU A 104 12.43 -14.58 -14.68
N ALA A 105 12.59 -13.25 -14.67
CA ALA A 105 13.24 -12.55 -13.57
C ALA A 105 12.47 -12.76 -12.26
N GLN A 106 11.14 -12.61 -12.30
CA GLN A 106 10.27 -12.82 -11.15
C GLN A 106 10.27 -14.27 -10.65
N TRP A 107 10.31 -15.25 -11.57
CA TRP A 107 10.43 -16.66 -11.20
C TRP A 107 11.74 -16.96 -10.48
N LEU A 108 12.85 -16.40 -10.95
CA LEU A 108 14.17 -16.61 -10.36
C LEU A 108 14.29 -16.00 -8.97
N GLU A 109 13.74 -14.80 -8.77
CA GLU A 109 13.86 -14.05 -7.52
C GLU A 109 12.81 -14.45 -6.48
N TYR A 110 11.53 -14.51 -6.88
CA TYR A 110 10.39 -14.61 -5.94
C TYR A 110 9.59 -15.90 -6.10
N GLY A 111 9.56 -16.47 -7.31
CA GLY A 111 8.84 -17.71 -7.60
C GLY A 111 9.61 -18.99 -7.26
N GLY A 112 10.58 -18.93 -6.36
CA GLY A 112 11.38 -20.09 -5.92
C GLY A 112 12.18 -20.74 -7.05
N ARG A 113 12.67 -19.95 -8.02
CA ARG A 113 13.33 -20.47 -9.24
C ARG A 113 12.46 -21.47 -10.01
N GLY A 114 11.15 -21.19 -10.05
CA GLY A 114 10.16 -21.98 -10.78
C GLY A 114 9.51 -23.10 -9.98
N THR A 115 9.85 -23.27 -8.69
CA THR A 115 9.17 -24.24 -7.81
C THR A 115 7.96 -23.66 -7.10
N GLY A 116 7.76 -22.34 -7.15
CA GLY A 116 6.65 -21.62 -6.55
C GLY A 116 5.47 -21.40 -7.49
N VAL A 117 4.73 -20.32 -7.23
CA VAL A 117 3.57 -19.89 -8.01
C VAL A 117 3.59 -18.37 -8.28
N CYS A 118 2.83 -17.96 -9.28
CA CYS A 118 2.51 -16.58 -9.60
C CYS A 118 0.98 -16.42 -9.51
N ILE A 119 0.51 -15.58 -8.60
CA ILE A 119 -0.91 -15.36 -8.32
C ILE A 119 -1.33 -14.03 -8.95
N GLY A 120 -2.28 -14.06 -9.88
CA GLY A 120 -2.93 -12.87 -10.42
C GLY A 120 -4.07 -12.43 -9.51
N PHE A 121 -3.96 -11.23 -8.93
CA PHE A 121 -4.97 -10.61 -8.09
C PHE A 121 -5.71 -9.52 -8.84
N ARG A 122 -7.04 -9.49 -8.69
CA ARG A 122 -7.87 -8.37 -9.16
C ARG A 122 -7.57 -7.14 -8.29
N ARG A 123 -7.24 -6.02 -8.94
CA ARG A 123 -6.75 -4.81 -8.26
C ARG A 123 -7.77 -4.25 -7.27
N ASN A 124 -9.04 -4.25 -7.63
CA ASN A 124 -10.16 -3.80 -6.79
C ASN A 124 -10.33 -4.61 -5.49
N ALA A 125 -9.90 -5.87 -5.47
CA ALA A 125 -9.98 -6.73 -4.30
C ALA A 125 -8.82 -6.52 -3.31
N LEU A 126 -7.82 -5.71 -3.67
CA LEU A 126 -6.66 -5.39 -2.83
C LEU A 126 -6.75 -3.99 -2.20
N THR A 127 -7.73 -3.18 -2.58
CA THR A 127 -7.96 -1.86 -1.99
C THR A 127 -8.84 -1.98 -0.75
N SER A 128 -8.45 -1.36 0.36
CA SER A 128 -9.30 -1.34 1.57
C SER A 128 -10.46 -0.36 1.40
N HIS A 129 -11.66 -0.72 1.86
CA HIS A 129 -12.79 0.20 1.93
C HIS A 129 -12.60 1.31 2.98
N ASP A 130 -11.87 1.00 4.07
CA ASP A 130 -11.67 1.93 5.19
C ASP A 130 -10.41 2.81 5.05
N GLY A 131 -9.65 2.67 3.95
CA GLY A 131 -8.43 3.43 3.70
C GLY A 131 -7.19 2.98 4.49
N ASP A 132 -7.25 1.84 5.16
CA ASP A 132 -6.13 1.26 5.93
C ASP A 132 -4.92 0.90 5.07
N HIS A 133 -5.15 0.53 3.81
CA HIS A 133 -4.10 0.22 2.86
C HIS A 133 -4.49 0.53 1.42
N GLU A 134 -3.50 0.91 0.62
CA GLU A 134 -3.71 1.33 -0.76
C GLU A 134 -2.63 0.78 -1.69
N LEU A 135 -2.91 0.79 -2.99
CA LEU A 135 -1.94 0.41 -4.01
C LEU A 135 -1.21 1.65 -4.53
N VAL A 136 0.11 1.62 -4.47
CA VAL A 136 1.01 2.67 -4.94
C VAL A 136 1.95 2.12 -6.01
N GLN A 137 2.25 2.94 -7.02
CA GLN A 137 3.25 2.60 -8.02
C GLN A 137 4.64 2.97 -7.50
N ILE A 138 5.61 2.06 -7.64
CA ILE A 138 6.99 2.34 -7.23
C ILE A 138 7.66 3.30 -8.21
N ALA A 139 8.30 4.34 -7.64
CA ALA A 139 9.17 5.26 -8.35
C ALA A 139 10.60 4.70 -8.36
N TYR A 140 11.19 4.58 -9.54
CA TYR A 140 12.54 4.06 -9.74
C TYR A 140 13.57 5.17 -9.98
N THR A 141 13.08 6.38 -10.27
CA THR A 141 13.90 7.57 -10.51
C THR A 141 13.52 8.70 -9.58
N GLN A 142 14.47 9.61 -9.34
CA GLN A 142 14.20 10.82 -8.57
C GLN A 142 13.14 11.70 -9.25
N THR A 143 13.07 11.72 -10.59
CA THR A 143 12.07 12.50 -11.33
C THR A 143 10.65 11.98 -11.09
N GLU A 144 10.43 10.67 -11.19
CA GLU A 144 9.14 10.03 -10.90
C GLU A 144 8.72 10.31 -9.45
N PHE A 145 9.66 10.15 -8.52
CA PHE A 145 9.45 10.43 -7.11
C PHE A 145 9.04 11.89 -6.86
N LEU A 146 9.81 12.85 -7.39
CA LEU A 146 9.54 14.28 -7.21
C LEU A 146 8.22 14.70 -7.85
N THR A 147 7.82 14.09 -8.97
CA THR A 147 6.51 14.34 -9.60
C THR A 147 5.37 13.95 -8.66
N ALA A 148 5.46 12.77 -8.03
CA ALA A 148 4.46 12.32 -7.07
C ALA A 148 4.42 13.21 -5.82
N VAL A 149 5.59 13.57 -5.28
CA VAL A 149 5.65 14.46 -4.10
C VAL A 149 5.15 15.87 -4.42
N GLN A 150 5.43 16.41 -5.61
CA GLN A 150 4.95 17.73 -6.02
C GLN A 150 3.42 17.80 -6.03
N LYS A 151 2.74 16.72 -6.44
CA LYS A 151 1.28 16.63 -6.34
C LYS A 151 0.80 16.70 -4.89
N ILE A 152 1.38 15.87 -4.01
CA ILE A 152 1.07 15.87 -2.56
C ILE A 152 1.28 17.26 -1.95
N TYR A 153 2.40 17.90 -2.29
CA TYR A 153 2.72 19.24 -1.83
C TYR A 153 1.69 20.28 -2.31
N SER A 154 1.29 20.22 -3.59
CA SER A 154 0.34 21.19 -4.17
C SER A 154 -1.06 21.07 -3.57
N ASP A 155 -1.53 19.83 -3.39
CA ASP A 155 -2.80 19.53 -2.73
C ASP A 155 -2.79 20.03 -1.29
N PHE A 156 -1.68 19.80 -0.59
CA PHE A 156 -1.55 20.20 0.81
C PHE A 156 -1.36 21.71 0.99
N HIS A 157 -0.57 22.36 0.15
CA HIS A 157 -0.41 23.80 0.12
C HIS A 157 -1.78 24.48 -0.01
N SER A 158 -2.62 24.00 -0.94
CA SER A 158 -3.98 24.52 -1.14
C SER A 158 -4.84 24.39 0.13
N LYS A 159 -4.72 23.26 0.85
CA LYS A 159 -5.41 23.08 2.15
C LYS A 159 -4.91 24.06 3.20
N LEU A 160 -3.61 24.24 3.36
CA LEU A 160 -3.07 25.13 4.38
C LEU A 160 -3.40 26.61 4.15
N MET A 161 -3.59 27.02 2.89
CA MET A 161 -3.94 28.40 2.56
C MET A 161 -5.36 28.80 3.02
N LYS A 162 -6.19 27.85 3.47
CA LYS A 162 -7.50 28.12 4.09
C LYS A 162 -7.40 28.65 5.54
N TYR A 163 -6.25 28.51 6.18
CA TYR A 163 -6.00 28.99 7.54
C TYR A 163 -5.43 30.41 7.53
N ASP A 164 -5.72 31.20 8.54
CA ASP A 164 -5.18 32.55 8.70
C ASP A 164 -3.73 32.53 9.21
N GLU A 165 -3.03 33.65 9.02
CA GLU A 165 -1.62 33.76 9.36
C GLU A 165 -1.32 33.57 10.86
N SER A 166 -2.25 33.96 11.72
CA SER A 166 -2.18 33.74 13.18
C SER A 166 -2.26 32.26 13.54
N GLU A 167 -3.13 31.51 12.85
CA GLU A 167 -3.30 30.07 13.05
C GLU A 167 -2.03 29.31 12.62
N LEU A 168 -1.47 29.64 11.45
CA LEU A 168 -0.23 29.06 10.93
C LEU A 168 1.03 29.41 11.76
N SER A 169 0.94 30.43 12.61
CA SER A 169 2.03 30.79 13.54
C SER A 169 1.99 29.95 14.83
N THR A 170 0.96 29.12 15.01
CA THR A 170 0.83 28.22 16.17
C THR A 170 1.94 27.17 16.11
N LYS A 171 2.62 26.94 17.24
CA LYS A 171 3.55 25.79 17.34
C LYS A 171 2.74 24.51 17.38
N TYR A 172 3.17 23.50 16.63
CA TYR A 172 2.74 22.14 16.90
C TYR A 172 3.15 21.78 18.33
N THR A 173 2.18 21.52 19.22
CA THR A 173 2.44 21.16 20.63
C THR A 173 1.83 19.80 20.94
N GLU A 174 2.57 18.99 21.69
CA GLU A 174 2.15 17.64 22.11
C GLU A 174 0.97 17.64 23.10
N ASN A 175 0.62 18.81 23.67
CA ASN A 175 -0.41 18.96 24.70
C ASN A 175 -1.72 19.52 24.10
N VAL A 176 -2.69 18.64 23.85
CA VAL A 176 -3.94 18.91 23.10
C VAL A 176 -5.09 19.36 24.02
N ASP A 177 -4.90 19.38 25.34
CA ASP A 177 -5.98 19.66 26.32
C ASP A 177 -6.55 21.09 26.25
N SER A 178 -6.02 21.96 25.38
CA SER A 178 -6.51 23.34 25.22
C SER A 178 -6.40 23.89 23.78
N ILE A 179 -6.51 23.05 22.74
CA ILE A 179 -6.55 23.53 21.35
C ILE A 179 -7.99 23.72 20.88
N SER A 180 -8.24 24.67 19.98
CA SER A 180 -9.55 24.85 19.36
C SER A 180 -9.82 23.78 18.30
N ASP A 181 -11.09 23.48 18.00
CA ASP A 181 -11.50 22.58 16.90
C ASP A 181 -10.80 22.93 15.57
N ARG A 182 -10.57 24.23 15.35
CA ARG A 182 -9.91 24.74 14.15
C ARG A 182 -8.41 24.40 14.12
N GLN A 183 -7.74 24.45 15.26
CA GLN A 183 -6.34 24.02 15.39
C GLN A 183 -6.23 22.50 15.25
N GLU A 184 -7.21 21.75 15.77
CA GLU A 184 -7.27 20.29 15.59
C GLU A 184 -7.41 19.91 14.10
N GLU A 185 -8.30 20.57 13.35
CA GLU A 185 -8.44 20.39 11.91
C GLU A 185 -7.11 20.67 11.17
N MET A 186 -6.43 21.76 11.53
CA MET A 186 -5.14 22.14 10.95
C MET A 186 -4.05 21.10 11.22
N PHE A 187 -3.98 20.58 12.45
CA PHE A 187 -3.02 19.54 12.81
C PHE A 187 -3.33 18.21 12.12
N ALA A 188 -4.61 17.85 11.96
CA ALA A 188 -5.03 16.69 11.18
C ALA A 188 -4.60 16.81 9.71
N ASP A 189 -4.73 18.00 9.11
CA ASP A 189 -4.25 18.29 7.77
C ASP A 189 -2.71 18.12 7.67
N CYS A 190 -1.95 18.68 8.61
CA CYS A 190 -0.48 18.51 8.69
C CYS A 190 -0.05 17.05 8.88
N PHE A 191 -0.80 16.28 9.66
CA PHE A 191 -0.55 14.86 9.80
C PHE A 191 -0.81 14.13 8.49
N GLY A 192 -1.94 14.41 7.83
CA GLY A 192 -2.28 13.81 6.53
C GLY A 192 -1.18 14.01 5.51
N PHE A 193 -0.61 15.22 5.43
CA PHE A 193 0.56 15.51 4.62
C PHE A 193 1.77 14.66 4.99
N THR A 194 2.10 14.58 6.29
CA THR A 194 3.26 13.81 6.77
C THR A 194 3.11 12.32 6.45
N ARG A 195 1.92 11.77 6.62
CA ARG A 195 1.59 10.39 6.22
C ARG A 195 1.79 10.22 4.71
N ASP A 196 1.21 11.09 3.89
CA ASP A 196 1.23 10.95 2.44
C ASP A 196 2.64 11.10 1.85
N ILE A 197 3.45 12.04 2.37
CA ILE A 197 4.84 12.23 1.91
C ILE A 197 5.74 11.07 2.35
N LEU A 198 5.53 10.51 3.55
CA LEU A 198 6.28 9.34 4.02
C LEU A 198 5.84 8.06 3.33
N LYS A 199 4.56 7.92 2.96
CA LYS A 199 4.09 6.84 2.08
C LYS A 199 4.84 6.89 0.75
N GLN A 200 5.01 8.09 0.19
CA GLN A 200 5.78 8.26 -1.04
C GLN A 200 7.26 7.88 -0.82
N ALA A 201 7.86 8.22 0.33
CA ALA A 201 9.19 7.72 0.72
C ALA A 201 9.26 6.18 0.70
N GLY A 202 8.26 5.50 1.25
CA GLY A 202 8.13 4.03 1.19
C GLY A 202 7.80 3.45 -0.20
N SER A 203 7.62 4.31 -1.20
CA SER A 203 7.31 3.96 -2.59
C SER A 203 8.48 4.26 -3.54
N PHE A 204 9.67 4.53 -3.01
CA PHE A 204 10.89 4.74 -3.78
C PHE A 204 11.77 3.50 -3.75
N LYS A 205 12.27 3.10 -4.93
CA LYS A 205 13.21 2.00 -5.09
C LYS A 205 14.31 2.41 -6.06
N ASP A 206 15.51 1.88 -5.86
CA ASP A 206 16.62 2.15 -6.78
C ASP A 206 16.33 1.59 -8.17
N SER A 207 16.76 2.29 -9.22
CA SER A 207 16.50 1.90 -10.62
C SER A 207 17.06 0.53 -11.00
N SER A 208 18.02 -0.02 -10.25
CA SER A 208 18.48 -1.40 -10.43
C SER A 208 17.39 -2.46 -10.28
N TRP A 209 16.24 -2.11 -9.67
CA TRP A 209 15.07 -2.98 -9.50
C TRP A 209 13.92 -2.66 -10.46
N GLN A 210 14.13 -1.78 -11.45
CA GLN A 210 13.06 -1.35 -12.37
C GLN A 210 12.45 -2.52 -13.16
N HIS A 211 13.20 -3.62 -13.36
CA HIS A 211 12.72 -4.83 -14.03
C HIS A 211 11.53 -5.48 -13.32
N GLU A 212 11.35 -5.22 -12.02
CA GLU A 212 10.23 -5.77 -11.25
C GLU A 212 8.88 -5.16 -11.64
N ASN A 213 8.87 -3.93 -12.18
CA ASN A 213 7.66 -3.16 -12.48
C ASN A 213 6.64 -3.24 -11.33
N GLU A 214 7.08 -2.78 -10.16
CA GLU A 214 6.43 -3.05 -8.89
C GLU A 214 5.23 -2.09 -8.66
N THR A 215 4.06 -2.66 -8.40
CA THR A 215 3.00 -2.01 -7.63
C THR A 215 3.09 -2.54 -6.20
N ARG A 216 3.05 -1.66 -5.20
CA ARG A 216 3.08 -2.02 -3.79
C ARG A 216 1.73 -1.77 -3.14
N GLN A 217 1.23 -2.72 -2.37
CA GLN A 217 0.17 -2.44 -1.41
C GLN A 217 0.83 -1.96 -0.13
N ILE A 218 0.47 -0.77 0.35
CA ILE A 218 1.10 -0.13 1.49
C ILE A 218 0.06 0.16 2.57
N ALA A 219 0.41 -0.19 3.81
CA ALA A 219 -0.28 0.20 5.03
C ALA A 219 0.69 0.96 5.93
N PHE A 220 0.16 1.73 6.87
CA PHE A 220 0.97 2.39 7.87
C PHE A 220 0.39 2.15 9.26
N THR A 221 1.25 2.26 10.26
CA THR A 221 0.85 2.34 11.64
C THR A 221 1.67 3.40 12.36
N TYR A 222 1.12 3.90 13.46
CA TYR A 222 1.80 4.82 14.35
C TYR A 222 2.28 4.08 15.61
N SER A 223 3.46 4.44 16.12
CA SER A 223 4.01 3.95 17.39
C SER A 223 4.18 2.42 17.44
N PHE A 224 4.87 1.86 16.44
CA PHE A 224 5.29 0.46 16.47
C PHE A 224 6.36 0.22 17.56
N GLY A 225 5.97 -0.40 18.68
CA GLY A 225 6.89 -0.83 19.73
C GLY A 225 7.40 0.26 20.68
N LYS A 226 6.88 1.49 20.62
CA LYS A 226 7.12 2.49 21.69
C LYS A 226 6.11 2.28 22.81
N GLY A 227 6.60 2.15 24.04
CA GLY A 227 5.77 2.12 25.24
C GLY A 227 5.07 3.46 25.50
N GLU A 228 4.17 3.50 26.49
CA GLU A 228 3.25 4.59 26.89
C GLU A 228 3.87 6.00 27.11
N ASN A 229 5.15 6.21 26.83
CA ASN A 229 5.86 7.47 27.00
C ASN A 229 5.85 8.38 25.75
N SER A 230 5.10 8.02 24.68
CA SER A 230 4.85 8.97 23.60
C SER A 230 3.85 10.02 24.09
N THR A 231 4.35 11.21 24.42
CA THR A 231 3.55 12.37 24.86
C THR A 231 2.70 12.98 23.75
N LEU A 232 2.89 12.55 22.50
CA LEU A 232 2.21 13.11 21.34
C LEU A 232 0.78 12.56 21.24
N LYS A 233 -0.22 13.38 21.58
CA LYS A 233 -1.63 13.07 21.32
C LYS A 233 -1.89 13.07 19.83
N ILE A 234 -2.22 11.90 19.30
CA ILE A 234 -2.55 11.69 17.90
C ILE A 234 -4.06 11.95 17.75
N PRO A 235 -4.51 12.62 16.68
CA PRO A 235 -5.95 12.67 16.37
C PRO A 235 -6.57 11.27 16.34
N GLU A 236 -7.79 11.10 16.86
CA GLU A 236 -8.48 9.79 16.97
C GLU A 236 -8.60 9.07 15.61
N SER A 237 -8.72 9.85 14.53
CA SER A 237 -8.74 9.34 13.15
C SER A 237 -7.48 8.56 12.76
N LEU A 238 -6.39 8.71 13.51
CA LEU A 238 -5.07 8.15 13.22
C LEU A 238 -4.65 7.11 14.25
N GLU A 239 -5.16 7.15 15.47
CA GLU A 239 -5.05 6.02 16.41
C GLU A 239 -5.65 4.75 15.81
N LYS A 240 -6.71 4.89 15.00
CA LYS A 240 -7.37 3.80 14.26
C LYS A 240 -6.48 3.17 13.18
N ALA A 241 -5.41 3.82 12.74
CA ALA A 241 -4.52 3.31 11.68
C ALA A 241 -3.64 2.15 12.18
N CYS A 242 -4.19 0.94 12.07
CA CYS A 242 -3.52 -0.36 12.15
C CYS A 242 -2.66 -0.68 13.40
N SER A 243 -2.62 0.16 14.43
CA SER A 243 -1.79 -0.01 15.64
C SER A 243 -2.10 -1.32 16.39
N GLY A 244 -3.37 -1.73 16.43
CA GLY A 244 -3.81 -3.00 17.00
C GLY A 244 -3.74 -4.22 16.06
N LYS A 245 -3.28 -4.06 14.82
CA LYS A 245 -3.34 -5.11 13.77
C LYS A 245 -1.99 -5.79 13.50
N VAL A 246 -0.91 -5.35 14.16
CA VAL A 246 0.43 -5.87 13.87
C VAL A 246 0.62 -7.28 14.46
N GLN A 247 0.95 -8.21 13.57
CA GLN A 247 1.26 -9.60 13.86
C GLN A 247 2.75 -9.89 13.58
N TYR A 248 3.21 -11.09 13.95
CA TYR A 248 4.62 -11.47 13.85
C TYR A 248 4.78 -12.85 13.21
N ARG A 249 5.80 -13.01 12.35
CA ARG A 249 6.20 -14.30 11.79
C ARG A 249 7.70 -14.50 11.88
N ALA A 250 8.13 -15.75 12.01
CA ALA A 250 9.53 -16.11 11.84
C ALA A 250 9.88 -16.22 10.35
N SER A 251 11.07 -15.75 9.97
CA SER A 251 11.65 -15.94 8.65
C SER A 251 13.17 -15.82 8.75
N GLN A 252 13.94 -16.75 8.17
CA GLN A 252 15.40 -16.69 8.12
C GLN A 252 16.07 -16.28 9.46
N ASN A 253 15.62 -16.89 10.57
CA ASN A 253 16.10 -16.62 11.94
C ASN A 253 15.82 -15.20 12.49
N THR A 254 14.93 -14.43 11.87
CA THR A 254 14.44 -13.15 12.39
C THR A 254 12.93 -13.18 12.61
N ILE A 255 12.45 -12.26 13.45
CA ILE A 255 11.03 -11.98 13.64
C ILE A 255 10.66 -10.81 12.74
N ILE A 256 9.70 -11.03 11.83
CA ILE A 256 9.21 -10.03 10.90
C ILE A 256 7.80 -9.60 11.33
N PRO A 257 7.60 -8.33 11.68
CA PRO A 257 6.28 -7.75 11.88
C PRO A 257 5.52 -7.66 10.55
N TYR A 258 4.22 -7.90 10.57
CA TYR A 258 3.36 -7.74 9.41
C TYR A 258 1.93 -7.34 9.78
N ILE A 259 1.20 -6.73 8.84
CA ILE A 259 -0.25 -6.48 8.92
C ILE A 259 -0.94 -7.41 7.92
N SER A 260 -2.08 -8.00 8.31
CA SER A 260 -2.91 -8.77 7.39
C SER A 260 -3.87 -7.85 6.65
N ALA A 261 -3.76 -7.81 5.32
CA ALA A 261 -4.72 -7.17 4.43
C ALA A 261 -5.72 -8.23 3.97
N GLU A 262 -6.89 -8.25 4.60
CA GLU A 262 -7.95 -9.23 4.35
C GLU A 262 -8.69 -8.94 3.04
N PHE A 263 -8.96 -9.98 2.27
CA PHE A 263 -9.83 -9.87 1.10
C PHE A 263 -11.28 -9.67 1.56
N GLN A 264 -11.97 -8.74 0.92
CA GLN A 264 -13.39 -8.56 1.14
C GLN A 264 -14.19 -9.58 0.32
N PRO A 265 -15.23 -10.19 0.89
CA PRO A 265 -16.14 -11.01 0.10
C PRO A 265 -16.92 -10.11 -0.86
N ASP A 266 -17.32 -10.63 -2.01
CA ASP A 266 -18.18 -9.88 -2.91
C ASP A 266 -19.56 -9.70 -2.24
N VAL A 267 -20.04 -8.46 -2.16
CA VAL A 267 -21.40 -8.15 -1.71
C VAL A 267 -22.36 -8.49 -2.85
N TYR A 268 -23.21 -9.49 -2.65
CA TYR A 268 -24.24 -9.86 -3.61
C TYR A 268 -25.53 -9.08 -3.32
N ASP A 269 -25.96 -8.24 -4.25
CA ASP A 269 -27.14 -7.36 -4.11
C ASP A 269 -28.36 -7.89 -4.90
N GLY A 270 -28.37 -9.19 -5.24
CA GLY A 270 -29.40 -9.81 -6.08
C GLY A 270 -30.22 -10.91 -5.38
N ASP A 271 -31.48 -11.07 -5.82
CA ASP A 271 -32.42 -12.14 -5.42
C ASP A 271 -32.11 -13.50 -6.09
N ASP A 272 -30.83 -13.86 -6.23
CA ASP A 272 -30.41 -15.10 -6.89
C ASP A 272 -30.21 -16.18 -5.81
N GLU A 273 -31.23 -17.04 -5.65
CA GLU A 273 -31.30 -18.07 -4.60
C GLU A 273 -30.05 -18.97 -4.57
N ASP A 274 -29.40 -19.17 -5.73
CA ASP A 274 -28.16 -19.96 -5.86
C ASP A 274 -26.95 -19.31 -5.17
N VAL A 275 -26.93 -17.97 -5.04
CA VAL A 275 -25.82 -17.24 -4.39
C VAL A 275 -26.05 -17.12 -2.88
N ILE A 276 -27.31 -16.99 -2.45
CA ILE A 276 -27.68 -17.02 -1.03
C ILE A 276 -27.25 -18.35 -0.38
N ALA A 277 -27.29 -19.46 -1.13
CA ALA A 277 -26.85 -20.77 -0.66
C ALA A 277 -25.32 -20.93 -0.49
N LEU A 278 -24.50 -20.11 -1.17
CA LEU A 278 -23.03 -20.24 -1.19
C LEU A 278 -22.32 -19.47 -0.05
N GLY A 279 -23.01 -18.52 0.60
CA GLY A 279 -22.44 -17.64 1.61
C GLY A 279 -21.34 -16.72 1.05
N GLU A 280 -20.42 -16.27 1.90
CA GLU A 280 -19.30 -15.40 1.50
C GLU A 280 -18.45 -16.02 0.38
N ILE A 281 -18.36 -15.38 -0.78
CA ILE A 281 -17.48 -15.77 -1.89
C ILE A 281 -16.40 -14.71 -2.12
N TYR A 282 -15.22 -15.14 -2.56
CA TYR A 282 -14.09 -14.25 -2.80
C TYR A 282 -13.65 -14.32 -4.27
N ARG A 283 -13.54 -13.15 -4.91
CA ARG A 283 -12.99 -13.02 -6.28
C ARG A 283 -11.67 -12.28 -6.32
N ALA A 284 -10.94 -12.22 -5.21
CA ALA A 284 -9.63 -11.56 -5.19
C ALA A 284 -8.61 -12.22 -6.14
N ILE A 285 -8.62 -13.56 -6.24
CA ILE A 285 -7.71 -14.31 -7.11
C ILE A 285 -8.36 -14.50 -8.49
N GLU A 286 -7.69 -14.00 -9.53
CA GLU A 286 -8.06 -14.20 -10.94
C GLU A 286 -7.33 -15.41 -11.53
N SER A 287 -6.06 -15.61 -11.17
CA SER A 287 -5.31 -16.75 -11.67
C SER A 287 -4.23 -17.24 -10.71
N VAL A 288 -3.88 -18.53 -10.82
CA VAL A 288 -2.68 -19.12 -10.22
C VAL A 288 -1.90 -19.82 -11.33
N THR A 289 -0.73 -19.29 -11.64
CA THR A 289 0.23 -19.91 -12.55
C THR A 289 1.26 -20.68 -11.73
N ILE A 290 1.32 -21.99 -11.92
CA ILE A 290 2.23 -22.91 -11.23
C ILE A 290 3.56 -22.93 -11.99
N GLY A 291 4.68 -22.68 -11.30
CA GLY A 291 6.01 -22.64 -11.93
C GLY A 291 6.36 -23.94 -12.65
N HIS A 292 7.22 -23.87 -13.66
CA HIS A 292 7.55 -25.00 -14.55
C HIS A 292 8.23 -26.19 -13.82
N LYS A 293 8.99 -25.91 -12.75
CA LYS A 293 9.64 -26.90 -11.87
C LYS A 293 8.76 -27.29 -10.68
N CYS A 294 7.59 -26.69 -10.54
CA CYS A 294 6.68 -26.98 -9.45
C CYS A 294 5.81 -28.20 -9.78
N ASN A 295 5.83 -29.19 -8.90
CA ASN A 295 5.06 -30.43 -9.05
C ASN A 295 3.62 -30.33 -8.53
N ALA A 296 3.15 -29.14 -8.12
CA ALA A 296 1.77 -28.96 -7.70
C ALA A 296 0.81 -29.34 -8.85
N ASN A 297 -0.22 -30.10 -8.49
CA ASN A 297 -1.26 -30.57 -9.40
C ASN A 297 -2.36 -29.51 -9.54
N ILE A 298 -2.81 -29.26 -10.78
CA ILE A 298 -3.77 -28.19 -11.11
C ILE A 298 -5.12 -28.45 -10.42
N GLU A 299 -5.59 -29.70 -10.44
CA GLU A 299 -6.87 -30.09 -9.86
C GLU A 299 -6.88 -29.91 -8.34
N ILE A 300 -5.78 -30.26 -7.66
CA ILE A 300 -5.63 -30.06 -6.20
C ILE A 300 -5.62 -28.58 -5.84
N VAL A 301 -4.86 -27.75 -6.56
CA VAL A 301 -4.82 -26.29 -6.32
C VAL A 301 -6.21 -25.67 -6.57
N SER A 302 -6.90 -26.10 -7.63
CA SER A 302 -8.26 -25.65 -7.93
C SER A 302 -9.25 -26.08 -6.86
N ALA A 303 -9.17 -27.31 -6.37
CA ALA A 303 -10.01 -27.82 -5.29
C ALA A 303 -9.77 -27.05 -3.98
N MET A 304 -8.51 -26.73 -3.67
CA MET A 304 -8.15 -25.92 -2.49
C MET A 304 -8.76 -24.52 -2.56
N LEU A 305 -8.64 -23.82 -3.69
CA LEU A 305 -9.25 -22.50 -3.88
C LEU A 305 -10.77 -22.58 -3.75
N ASN A 306 -11.40 -23.59 -4.37
CA ASN A 306 -12.84 -23.79 -4.29
C ASN A 306 -13.30 -24.07 -2.84
N ALA A 307 -12.59 -24.92 -2.10
CA ALA A 307 -12.88 -25.23 -0.70
C ALA A 307 -12.75 -24.00 0.21
N SER A 308 -11.83 -23.08 -0.11
CA SER A 308 -11.66 -21.80 0.58
C SER A 308 -12.59 -20.68 0.08
N LYS A 309 -13.62 -21.02 -0.72
CA LYS A 309 -14.64 -20.10 -1.26
C LYS A 309 -14.13 -19.06 -2.27
N PHE A 310 -12.93 -19.22 -2.82
CA PHE A 310 -12.51 -18.45 -3.99
C PHE A 310 -13.28 -18.92 -5.22
N ARG A 311 -13.66 -18.00 -6.11
CA ARG A 311 -14.42 -18.30 -7.33
C ARG A 311 -13.89 -17.51 -8.53
N SER A 312 -14.28 -17.94 -9.73
CA SER A 312 -13.94 -17.27 -11.00
C SER A 312 -12.42 -17.10 -11.20
N PHE A 313 -11.67 -18.18 -10.96
CA PHE A 313 -10.22 -18.22 -11.11
C PHE A 313 -9.80 -19.24 -12.18
N ILE A 314 -8.58 -19.10 -12.68
CA ILE A 314 -7.94 -20.07 -13.57
C ILE A 314 -6.63 -20.57 -12.94
N VAL A 315 -6.42 -21.89 -12.93
CA VAL A 315 -5.14 -22.49 -12.53
C VAL A 315 -4.47 -23.09 -13.76
N LYS A 316 -3.19 -22.75 -13.98
CA LYS A 316 -2.42 -23.21 -15.16
C LYS A 316 -0.95 -23.41 -14.83
N LYS A 317 -0.20 -24.04 -15.73
CA LYS A 317 1.27 -24.09 -15.68
C LYS A 317 1.89 -22.87 -16.33
N SER A 318 3.05 -22.47 -15.83
CA SER A 318 3.95 -21.51 -16.44
C SER A 318 4.40 -22.00 -17.81
N ALA A 319 4.45 -21.09 -18.79
CA ALA A 319 5.10 -21.32 -20.08
C ALA A 319 6.56 -20.85 -20.08
N CYS A 320 7.00 -20.16 -19.02
CA CYS A 320 8.36 -19.69 -18.83
C CYS A 320 9.27 -20.83 -18.37
N GLU A 321 9.83 -21.56 -19.33
CA GLU A 321 10.77 -22.65 -19.05
C GLU A 321 12.23 -22.15 -18.97
N PHE A 322 12.96 -22.61 -17.95
CA PHE A 322 14.38 -22.30 -17.76
C PHE A 322 15.14 -23.38 -16.99
N VAL A 323 16.45 -23.49 -17.24
CA VAL A 323 17.32 -24.51 -16.64
C VAL A 323 17.64 -24.21 -15.18
#